data_AF-A0A1W1WSB6-F1
#
_entry.id   AF-A0A1W1WSB6-F1
#
_cell.length_a   1.000
_cell.length_b   1.000
_cell.length_c   1.000
_cell.angle_alpha   90.00
_cell.angle_beta   90.00
_cell.angle_gamma   90.00
#
_symmetry.space_group_name_H-M   'P 1'
#
loop_
_entity.id
_entity.type
_entity.pdbx_description
1 polymer ?
#
loop_
_entity_poly.entity_id
_entity_poly.type
_entity_poly.pdbx_seq_one_letter_code
_entity_poly.pdbx_strand_id
1 'polypeptide(L)'
;MEGLEKIKKAIEKKDKKMKCGDFEWEVNYFDVDGKIKVDLFSDIAEKIVFKCIKYLTYDDQSNKRKISINQMRKFYNEILNYQIQINSISYKEKKLQKFRELLPLIKMEKAKANIAYQKKNMNTNFKRFIDKNIDYIVEGYDKDLEKSLEKFTIFVSLFEAVIAYAKGVINEN
;
A
#
# COMPACT_ATOMS: atom_id res chain seq x y z
N MET A 1 20.13 -5.67 11.51
CA MET A 1 19.67 -5.80 12.92
C MET A 1 19.72 -4.49 13.70
N GLU A 2 20.77 -3.67 13.58
CA GLU A 2 20.96 -2.44 14.40
C GLU A 2 19.89 -1.33 14.19
N GLY A 3 19.27 -1.25 13.02
CA GLY A 3 18.22 -0.27 12.72
C GLY A 3 16.87 -0.60 13.38
N LEU A 4 16.52 -1.88 13.48
CA LEU A 4 15.28 -2.37 14.11
C LEU A 4 15.30 -2.15 15.62
N GLU A 5 16.45 -2.39 16.26
CA GLU A 5 16.66 -2.17 17.70
C GLU A 5 16.49 -0.70 18.09
N LYS A 6 17.02 0.22 17.27
CA LYS A 6 16.91 1.67 17.47
C LYS A 6 15.47 2.16 17.27
N ILE A 7 14.73 1.58 16.32
CA ILE A 7 13.32 1.90 16.08
C ILE A 7 12.43 1.36 17.20
N LYS A 8 12.63 0.11 17.65
CA LYS A 8 11.91 -0.49 18.80
C LYS A 8 12.10 0.37 20.06
N LYS A 9 13.35 0.74 20.40
CA LYS A 9 13.68 1.59 21.56
C LYS A 9 13.17 3.03 21.46
N ALA A 10 13.11 3.61 20.25
CA ALA A 10 12.56 4.96 20.05
C ALA A 10 11.03 5.00 20.18
N ILE A 11 10.35 3.88 19.91
CA ILE A 11 8.90 3.74 20.01
C ILE A 11 8.48 3.42 21.45
N GLU A 12 9.19 2.54 22.16
CA GLU A 12 8.95 2.27 23.59
C GLU A 12 9.10 3.54 24.45
N LYS A 13 9.99 4.47 24.08
CA LYS A 13 10.11 5.78 24.74
C LYS A 13 9.05 6.80 24.34
N LYS A 14 8.26 6.56 23.29
CA LYS A 14 7.17 7.43 22.83
C LYS A 14 5.82 6.74 23.03
N ASP A 15 5.45 6.59 24.30
CA ASP A 15 4.08 6.30 24.74
C ASP A 15 3.17 7.55 24.57
N LYS A 16 3.28 8.23 23.42
CA LYS A 16 2.40 9.32 23.00
C LYS A 16 1.38 8.71 22.04
N LYS A 17 0.15 8.56 22.53
CA LYS A 17 -1.04 8.18 21.75
C LYS A 17 -1.05 8.87 20.38
N MET A 18 -0.65 8.16 19.31
CA MET A 18 -0.69 8.68 17.94
C MET A 18 -2.15 8.96 17.54
N LYS A 19 -2.41 10.19 17.10
CA LYS A 19 -3.71 10.62 16.59
C LYS A 19 -3.91 10.15 15.15
N CYS A 20 -5.17 10.13 14.72
CA CYS A 20 -5.52 10.00 13.31
C CYS A 20 -4.89 11.18 12.55
N GLY A 21 -3.80 10.94 11.81
CA GLY A 21 -2.99 12.03 11.27
C GLY A 21 -1.51 11.70 11.22
N ASP A 22 -0.98 11.19 12.32
CA ASP A 22 0.46 11.07 12.59
C ASP A 22 1.20 10.05 11.69
N PHE A 23 0.45 9.32 10.87
CA PHE A 23 0.98 8.44 9.82
C PHE A 23 1.28 9.25 8.56
N GLU A 24 2.46 9.88 8.53
CA GLU A 24 3.08 10.36 7.31
C GLU A 24 4.01 9.26 6.77
N TRP A 25 3.51 8.50 5.80
CA TRP A 25 4.37 7.86 4.81
C TRP A 25 4.20 8.62 3.51
N GLU A 26 5.32 8.99 2.91
CA GLU A 26 5.39 9.62 1.60
C GLU A 26 5.43 8.51 0.56
N VAL A 27 4.45 8.51 -0.34
CA VAL A 27 4.40 7.53 -1.43
C VAL A 27 5.39 7.99 -2.48
N ASN A 28 6.53 7.34 -2.51
CA ASN A 28 7.50 7.51 -3.57
C ASN A 28 8.25 6.19 -3.75
N TYR A 29 8.16 5.63 -4.95
CA TYR A 29 8.78 4.36 -5.29
C TYR A 29 10.21 4.51 -5.82
N PHE A 30 10.58 5.74 -6.22
CA PHE A 30 11.82 6.00 -6.92
C PHE A 30 12.85 6.68 -6.01
N ASP A 31 14.12 6.34 -6.21
CA ASP A 31 15.25 7.03 -5.61
C ASP A 31 15.57 8.34 -6.36
N VAL A 32 16.67 9.00 -5.96
CA VAL A 32 17.13 10.26 -6.57
C VAL A 32 17.52 10.12 -8.04
N ASP A 33 17.85 8.91 -8.49
CA ASP A 33 18.22 8.61 -9.87
C ASP A 33 17.00 8.17 -10.71
N GLY A 34 15.81 8.16 -10.13
CA GLY A 34 14.58 7.71 -10.79
C GLY A 34 14.46 6.19 -10.92
N LYS A 35 15.31 5.41 -10.23
CA LYS A 35 15.22 3.95 -10.17
C LYS A 35 14.35 3.49 -9.01
N ILE A 36 13.83 2.27 -9.07
CA ILE A 36 13.06 1.71 -7.95
C ILE A 36 13.97 1.62 -6.72
N LYS A 37 13.49 2.12 -5.57
CA LYS A 37 14.22 2.06 -4.30
C LYS A 37 14.59 0.61 -3.96
N VAL A 38 15.85 0.38 -3.64
CA VAL A 38 16.40 -0.96 -3.34
C VAL A 38 15.70 -1.61 -2.15
N ASP A 39 15.23 -0.81 -1.19
CA ASP A 39 14.56 -1.27 0.04
C ASP A 39 13.02 -1.29 -0.06
N LEU A 40 12.44 -0.98 -1.24
CA LEU A 40 10.99 -0.84 -1.42
C LEU A 40 10.22 -2.10 -1.06
N PHE A 41 10.70 -3.26 -1.54
CA PHE A 41 10.02 -4.54 -1.37
C PHE A 41 10.50 -5.31 -0.14
N SER A 42 11.42 -4.75 0.65
CA SER A 42 11.93 -5.34 1.90
C SER A 42 11.58 -4.45 3.10
N ASP A 43 12.48 -3.59 3.55
CA ASP A 43 12.34 -2.79 4.78
C ASP A 43 11.11 -1.88 4.71
N ILE A 44 10.81 -1.29 3.55
CA ILE A 44 9.64 -0.43 3.38
C ILE A 44 8.35 -1.27 3.47
N ALA A 45 8.29 -2.41 2.81
CA ALA A 45 7.13 -3.32 2.88
C ALA A 45 6.89 -3.83 4.31
N GLU A 46 7.95 -4.22 5.03
CA GLU A 46 7.86 -4.66 6.43
C GLU A 46 7.37 -3.53 7.35
N LYS A 47 7.90 -2.31 7.17
CA LYS A 47 7.43 -1.12 7.89
C LYS A 47 5.94 -0.84 7.60
N ILE A 48 5.49 -1.02 6.36
CA ILE A 48 4.07 -0.87 6.00
C ILE A 48 3.23 -1.91 6.74
N VAL A 49 3.65 -3.18 6.77
CA VAL A 49 2.94 -4.25 7.52
C VAL A 49 2.85 -3.93 9.00
N PHE A 50 3.97 -3.57 9.62
CA PHE A 50 4.02 -3.19 11.03
C PHE A 50 3.02 -2.06 11.32
N LYS A 51 3.04 -1.00 10.51
CA LYS A 51 2.17 0.16 10.72
C LYS A 51 0.70 -0.10 10.36
N CYS A 52 0.41 -0.92 9.34
CA CYS A 52 -0.95 -1.18 8.87
C CYS A 52 -1.64 -2.31 9.63
N ILE A 53 -0.90 -3.24 10.26
CA ILE A 53 -1.48 -4.42 10.93
C ILE A 53 -1.25 -4.36 12.44
N LYS A 54 -0.03 -4.09 12.88
CA LYS A 54 0.33 -4.17 14.30
C LYS A 54 -0.03 -2.88 15.04
N TYR A 55 0.10 -1.71 14.39
CA TYR A 55 -0.18 -0.40 15.01
C TYR A 55 -1.58 0.09 14.68
N LEU A 56 -2.35 0.41 15.71
CA LEU A 56 -3.69 0.97 15.61
C LEU A 56 -3.71 2.39 16.15
N THR A 57 -4.34 3.31 15.42
CA THR A 57 -4.59 4.67 15.93
C THR A 57 -5.55 4.63 17.12
N TYR A 58 -5.60 5.70 17.91
CA TYR A 58 -6.58 5.80 19.01
C TYR A 58 -8.02 5.57 18.52
N ASP A 59 -8.37 6.16 17.37
CA ASP A 59 -9.71 6.02 16.77
C ASP A 59 -9.99 4.58 16.31
N ASP A 60 -8.96 3.88 15.79
CA ASP A 60 -9.09 2.47 15.43
C ASP A 60 -9.28 1.60 16.68
N GLN A 61 -8.55 1.88 17.77
CA GLN A 61 -8.70 1.13 19.03
C GLN A 61 -10.08 1.34 19.65
N SER A 62 -10.55 2.58 19.74
CA SER A 62 -11.87 2.92 20.31
C SER A 62 -13.02 2.32 19.49
N ASN A 63 -12.89 2.31 18.17
CA ASN A 63 -13.89 1.74 17.26
C ASN A 63 -13.68 0.25 16.97
N LYS A 64 -12.70 -0.40 17.60
CA LYS A 64 -12.30 -1.80 17.37
C LYS A 64 -12.02 -2.10 15.88
N ARG A 65 -11.52 -1.12 15.13
CA ARG A 65 -11.15 -1.29 13.73
C ARG A 65 -9.83 -2.03 13.64
N LYS A 66 -9.86 -3.17 12.96
CA LYS A 66 -8.66 -3.94 12.59
C LYS A 66 -8.84 -4.42 11.17
N ILE A 67 -7.75 -4.56 10.45
CA ILE A 67 -7.78 -5.24 9.16
C ILE A 67 -7.32 -6.69 9.34
N SER A 68 -8.04 -7.62 8.73
CA SER A 68 -7.63 -9.02 8.66
C SER A 68 -6.82 -9.28 7.40
N ILE A 69 -5.95 -10.29 7.44
CA ILE A 69 -5.17 -10.74 6.27
C ILE A 69 -6.12 -11.09 5.11
N ASN A 70 -7.27 -11.71 5.40
CA ASN A 70 -8.27 -12.03 4.39
C ASN A 70 -8.84 -10.78 3.71
N GLN A 71 -9.07 -9.71 4.47
CA GLN A 71 -9.54 -8.45 3.90
C GLN A 71 -8.45 -7.79 3.04
N MET A 72 -7.18 -7.81 3.47
CA MET A 72 -6.06 -7.33 2.66
C MET A 72 -5.95 -8.10 1.34
N ARG A 73 -6.06 -9.43 1.39
CA ARG A 73 -6.02 -10.31 0.22
C ARG A 73 -7.11 -10.00 -0.79
N LYS A 74 -8.32 -9.62 -0.34
CA LYS A 74 -9.40 -9.23 -1.26
C LYS A 74 -9.01 -8.02 -2.11
N PHE A 75 -8.46 -6.97 -1.49
CA PHE A 75 -7.96 -5.79 -2.21
C PHE A 75 -6.79 -6.14 -3.13
N TYR A 76 -5.82 -6.91 -2.62
CA TYR A 76 -4.67 -7.34 -3.41
C TYR A 76 -5.10 -8.12 -4.65
N ASN A 77 -5.96 -9.13 -4.51
CA ASN A 77 -6.41 -9.96 -5.63
C ASN A 77 -7.13 -9.14 -6.70
N GLU A 78 -7.92 -8.15 -6.30
CA GLU A 78 -8.60 -7.27 -7.24
C GLU A 78 -7.62 -6.38 -8.02
N ILE A 79 -6.66 -5.74 -7.33
CA ILE A 79 -5.61 -4.94 -7.96
C ILE A 79 -4.71 -5.80 -8.86
N LEU A 80 -4.34 -7.00 -8.41
CA LEU A 80 -3.58 -7.97 -9.20
C LEU A 80 -4.34 -8.37 -10.47
N ASN A 81 -5.65 -8.59 -10.38
CA ASN A 81 -6.47 -8.93 -11.54
C ASN A 81 -6.45 -7.82 -12.61
N TYR A 82 -6.41 -6.55 -12.22
CA TYR A 82 -6.22 -5.46 -13.20
C TYR A 82 -4.84 -5.55 -13.87
N GLN A 83 -3.78 -5.83 -13.11
CA GLN A 83 -2.44 -6.01 -13.67
C GLN A 83 -2.37 -7.20 -14.64
N ILE A 84 -3.00 -8.33 -14.32
CA ILE A 84 -3.09 -9.50 -15.19
C ILE A 84 -3.74 -9.14 -16.52
N GLN A 85 -4.89 -8.43 -16.50
CA GLN A 85 -5.57 -7.97 -17.71
C GLN A 85 -4.73 -7.00 -18.57
N ILE A 86 -3.90 -6.18 -17.94
CA ILE A 86 -2.99 -5.27 -18.64
C ILE A 86 -1.83 -6.06 -19.25
N ASN A 87 -1.25 -6.99 -18.49
CA ASN A 87 -0.10 -7.80 -18.91
C ASN A 87 -0.44 -8.88 -19.93
N SER A 88 -1.71 -9.28 -20.07
CA SER A 88 -2.14 -10.18 -21.14
C SER A 88 -2.07 -9.54 -22.54
N ILE A 89 -1.79 -8.24 -22.62
CA ILE A 89 -1.62 -7.50 -23.87
C ILE A 89 -0.13 -7.33 -24.18
N SER A 90 0.33 -7.97 -25.26
CA SER A 90 1.76 -7.94 -25.66
C SER A 90 2.21 -6.61 -26.27
N TYR A 91 1.30 -5.89 -26.96
CA TYR A 91 1.64 -4.65 -27.66
C TYR A 91 1.58 -3.44 -26.72
N LYS A 92 2.66 -2.67 -26.64
CA LYS A 92 2.81 -1.54 -25.71
C LYS A 92 1.65 -0.53 -25.77
N GLU A 93 1.27 -0.10 -26.97
CA GLU A 93 0.18 0.89 -27.15
C GLU A 93 -1.17 0.35 -26.66
N LYS A 94 -1.50 -0.89 -27.03
CA LYS A 94 -2.73 -1.55 -26.56
C LYS A 94 -2.71 -1.79 -25.05
N LYS A 95 -1.54 -2.07 -24.47
CA LYS A 95 -1.34 -2.21 -23.03
C LYS A 95 -1.64 -0.89 -22.30
N LEU A 96 -1.16 0.23 -22.83
CA LEU A 96 -1.46 1.57 -22.30
C LEU A 96 -2.94 1.93 -22.46
N GLN A 97 -3.55 1.61 -23.59
CA GLN A 97 -5.00 1.78 -23.78
C GLN A 97 -5.79 0.97 -22.74
N LYS A 98 -5.43 -0.30 -22.54
CA LYS A 98 -6.08 -1.15 -21.55
C LYS A 98 -5.91 -0.61 -20.12
N PHE A 99 -4.74 -0.10 -19.78
CA PHE A 99 -4.52 0.56 -18.50
C PHE A 99 -5.41 1.79 -18.35
N ARG A 100 -5.51 2.65 -19.37
CA ARG A 100 -6.40 3.81 -19.38
C ARG A 100 -7.87 3.43 -19.17
N GLU A 101 -8.34 2.35 -19.79
CA GLU A 101 -9.69 1.83 -19.58
C GLU A 101 -9.94 1.36 -18.15
N LEU A 102 -8.92 0.77 -17.50
CA LEU A 102 -9.02 0.25 -16.14
C LEU A 102 -8.77 1.32 -15.07
N LEU A 103 -8.19 2.48 -15.41
CA LEU A 103 -7.91 3.56 -14.46
C LEU A 103 -9.11 3.98 -13.59
N PRO A 104 -10.34 4.12 -14.11
CA PRO A 104 -11.51 4.39 -13.27
C PRO A 104 -11.77 3.30 -12.23
N LEU A 105 -11.57 2.02 -12.57
CA LEU A 105 -11.73 0.90 -11.64
C LEU A 105 -10.61 0.88 -10.59
N ILE A 106 -9.37 1.17 -11.00
CA ILE A 106 -8.24 1.34 -10.10
C ILE A 106 -8.50 2.49 -9.11
N LYS A 107 -9.05 3.63 -9.58
CA LYS A 107 -9.47 4.76 -8.72
C LYS A 107 -10.58 4.36 -7.75
N MET A 108 -11.51 3.50 -8.18
CA MET A 108 -12.63 3.02 -7.37
C MET A 108 -12.19 2.21 -6.14
N GLU A 109 -10.98 1.67 -6.11
CA GLU A 109 -10.43 0.98 -4.92
C GLU A 109 -10.42 1.87 -3.68
N LYS A 110 -10.27 3.19 -3.84
CA LYS A 110 -10.39 4.16 -2.74
C LYS A 110 -11.78 4.16 -2.11
N ALA A 111 -12.82 4.11 -2.94
CA ALA A 111 -14.20 4.08 -2.48
C ALA A 111 -14.49 2.75 -1.74
N LYS A 112 -13.99 1.64 -2.24
CA LYS A 112 -14.09 0.33 -1.58
C LYS A 112 -13.35 0.30 -0.24
N ALA A 113 -12.15 0.88 -0.18
CA ALA A 113 -11.41 1.04 1.07
C ALA A 113 -12.20 1.87 2.08
N ASN A 114 -12.84 2.96 1.65
CA ASN A 114 -13.71 3.75 2.51
C ASN A 114 -14.91 2.93 3.02
N ILE A 115 -15.59 2.16 2.17
CA ILE A 115 -16.71 1.30 2.60
C ILE A 115 -16.23 0.27 3.65
N ALA A 116 -15.11 -0.40 3.41
CA ALA A 116 -14.55 -1.36 4.36
C ALA A 116 -14.20 -0.72 5.71
N TYR A 117 -13.67 0.51 5.67
CA TYR A 117 -13.38 1.31 6.86
C TYR A 117 -14.64 1.69 7.64
N GLN A 118 -15.69 2.16 6.97
CA GLN A 118 -16.98 2.48 7.61
C GLN A 118 -17.63 1.24 8.23
N LYS A 119 -17.47 0.07 7.59
CA LYS A 119 -17.91 -1.23 8.12
C LYS A 119 -16.99 -1.79 9.23
N LYS A 120 -16.00 -1.03 9.69
CA LYS A 120 -15.02 -1.41 10.74
C LYS A 120 -14.15 -2.62 10.40
N ASN A 121 -14.11 -3.04 9.14
CA ASN A 121 -13.31 -4.17 8.64
C ASN A 121 -11.91 -3.74 8.15
N MET A 122 -11.57 -2.47 8.33
CA MET A 122 -10.32 -1.87 7.91
C MET A 122 -9.96 -0.76 8.90
N ASN A 123 -8.68 -0.66 9.24
CA ASN A 123 -8.17 0.43 10.06
C ASN A 123 -7.75 1.63 9.19
N THR A 124 -7.53 2.76 9.86
CA THR A 124 -7.15 4.02 9.22
C THR A 124 -5.87 3.90 8.39
N ASN A 125 -4.86 3.21 8.91
CA ASN A 125 -3.54 3.11 8.29
C ASN A 125 -3.61 2.35 6.95
N PHE A 126 -4.33 1.24 6.91
CA PHE A 126 -4.47 0.49 5.66
C PHE A 126 -5.36 1.20 4.64
N LYS A 127 -6.41 1.91 5.08
CA LYS A 127 -7.19 2.78 4.17
C LYS A 127 -6.27 3.81 3.51
N ARG A 128 -5.44 4.49 4.31
CA ARG A 128 -4.47 5.48 3.81
C ARG A 128 -3.42 4.87 2.90
N PHE A 129 -2.99 3.64 3.17
CA PHE A 129 -2.09 2.90 2.27
C PHE A 129 -2.72 2.77 0.88
N ILE A 130 -3.98 2.31 0.77
CA ILE A 130 -4.66 2.23 -0.52
C ILE A 130 -4.80 3.63 -1.14
N ASP A 131 -5.38 4.59 -0.40
CA ASP A 131 -5.67 5.93 -0.92
C ASP A 131 -4.43 6.59 -1.51
N LYS A 132 -3.33 6.64 -0.75
CA LYS A 132 -2.15 7.37 -1.18
C LYS A 132 -1.42 6.69 -2.36
N ASN A 133 -1.36 5.36 -2.41
CA ASN A 133 -0.73 4.68 -3.54
C ASN A 133 -1.54 4.92 -4.83
N ILE A 134 -2.87 4.87 -4.74
CA ILE A 134 -3.74 5.17 -5.89
C ILE A 134 -3.59 6.63 -6.32
N ASP A 135 -3.56 7.58 -5.37
CA ASP A 135 -3.34 9.00 -5.69
C ASP A 135 -2.00 9.21 -6.41
N TYR A 136 -0.92 8.57 -5.95
CA TYR A 136 0.39 8.65 -6.58
C TYR A 136 0.42 8.06 -8.00
N ILE A 137 -0.30 6.95 -8.24
CA ILE A 137 -0.44 6.32 -9.56
C ILE A 137 -1.12 7.26 -10.54
N VAL A 138 -2.19 7.93 -10.11
CA VAL A 138 -3.02 8.77 -10.98
C VAL A 138 -2.54 10.21 -11.04
N GLU A 139 -1.54 10.59 -10.25
CA GLU A 139 -0.91 11.90 -10.33
C GLU A 139 -0.21 12.07 -11.70
N GLY A 140 -0.68 13.05 -12.47
CA GLY A 140 -0.07 13.42 -13.76
C GLY A 140 -0.33 12.43 -14.91
N TYR A 141 -1.23 11.45 -14.75
CA TYR A 141 -1.45 10.37 -15.73
C TYR A 141 -1.84 10.86 -17.14
N ASP A 142 -2.49 12.03 -17.25
CA ASP A 142 -2.84 12.63 -18.53
C ASP A 142 -1.61 13.11 -19.33
N LYS A 143 -0.50 13.38 -18.64
CA LYS A 143 0.77 13.83 -19.23
C LYS A 143 1.72 12.68 -19.50
N ASP A 144 1.74 11.68 -18.63
CA ASP A 144 2.64 10.53 -18.75
C ASP A 144 1.96 9.24 -18.26
N LEU A 145 1.22 8.62 -19.17
CA LEU A 145 0.49 7.39 -18.89
C LEU A 145 1.45 6.20 -18.68
N GLU A 146 2.63 6.23 -19.30
CA GLU A 146 3.64 5.19 -19.13
C GLU A 146 4.20 5.20 -17.71
N LYS A 147 4.52 6.38 -17.17
CA LYS A 147 4.95 6.52 -15.79
C LYS A 147 3.87 6.12 -14.80
N SER A 148 2.61 6.43 -15.07
CA SER A 148 1.48 5.95 -14.27
C SER A 148 1.35 4.42 -14.31
N LEU A 149 1.54 3.79 -15.46
CA LEU A 149 1.53 2.33 -15.58
C LEU A 149 2.72 1.68 -14.84
N GLU A 150 3.89 2.30 -14.90
CA GLU A 150 5.07 1.88 -14.14
C GLU A 150 4.80 1.95 -12.63
N LYS A 151 4.28 3.09 -12.14
CA LYS A 151 3.86 3.25 -10.74
C LYS A 151 2.83 2.20 -10.32
N PHE A 152 1.84 1.92 -11.18
CA PHE A 152 0.84 0.89 -10.90
C PHE A 152 1.47 -0.50 -10.79
N THR A 153 2.39 -0.82 -11.69
CA THR A 153 3.14 -2.09 -11.67
C THR A 153 3.94 -2.26 -10.38
N ILE A 154 4.67 -1.21 -9.99
CA ILE A 154 5.45 -1.21 -8.75
C ILE A 154 4.55 -1.33 -7.52
N PHE A 155 3.41 -0.63 -7.51
CA PHE A 155 2.44 -0.73 -6.42
C PHE A 155 1.93 -2.16 -6.24
N VAL A 156 1.61 -2.88 -7.33
CA VAL A 156 1.14 -4.27 -7.21
C VAL A 156 2.22 -5.15 -6.57
N SER A 157 3.49 -5.02 -6.99
CA SER A 157 4.62 -5.74 -6.39
C SER A 157 4.86 -5.35 -4.92
N LEU A 158 4.73 -4.07 -4.57
CA LEU A 158 4.81 -3.61 -3.18
C LEU A 158 3.69 -4.22 -2.35
N PHE A 159 2.47 -4.25 -2.86
CA PHE A 159 1.33 -4.82 -2.16
C PHE A 159 1.51 -6.34 -1.99
N GLU A 160 2.06 -7.04 -2.99
CA GLU A 160 2.44 -8.45 -2.86
C GLU A 160 3.44 -8.66 -1.72
N ALA A 161 4.51 -7.86 -1.66
CA ALA A 161 5.48 -7.92 -0.57
C ALA A 161 4.81 -7.66 0.80
N VAL A 162 3.93 -6.66 0.90
CA VAL A 162 3.15 -6.39 2.11
C VAL A 162 2.28 -7.58 2.51
N ILE A 163 1.63 -8.26 1.57
CA ILE A 163 0.86 -9.49 1.86
C ILE A 163 1.78 -10.63 2.32
N ALA A 164 2.96 -10.77 1.72
CA ALA A 164 3.94 -11.77 2.08
C ALA A 164 4.43 -11.58 3.53
N TYR A 165 4.88 -10.38 3.89
CA TYR A 165 5.28 -10.02 5.26
C TYR A 165 4.10 -10.06 6.26
N ALA A 166 2.87 -9.79 5.82
CA ALA A 166 1.68 -9.91 6.67
C ALA A 166 1.34 -11.36 7.02
N LYS A 167 1.56 -12.29 6.07
CA LYS A 167 1.30 -13.73 6.26
C LYS A 167 2.47 -14.40 6.97
N GLY A 168 3.68 -14.11 6.53
CA GLY A 168 4.93 -14.48 7.17
C GLY A 168 5.22 -13.46 8.25
N VAL A 169 4.55 -13.58 9.40
CA VAL A 169 5.17 -13.11 10.64
C VAL A 169 6.50 -13.85 10.68
N ILE A 170 7.58 -13.18 10.33
CA ILE A 170 8.94 -13.71 10.46
C ILE A 170 8.98 -14.21 11.90
N ASN A 171 9.10 -15.52 12.07
CA ASN A 171 9.39 -16.11 13.36
C ASN A 171 10.68 -15.40 13.83
N GLU A 172 10.53 -14.48 14.78
CA GLU A 172 11.66 -13.97 15.54
C GLU A 172 12.18 -15.18 16.32
N ASN A 173 13.18 -15.87 15.74
CA ASN A 173 14.08 -16.76 16.48
C ASN A 173 15.06 -15.89 17.26
#